data_AF-A0A9J6D0S3-F1
#
_entry.id   AF-A0A9J6D0S3-F1
#
_cell.length_a   1.000
_cell.length_b   1.000
_cell.length_c   1.000
_cell.angle_alpha   90.00
_cell.angle_beta   90.00
_cell.angle_gamma   90.00
#
_symmetry.space_group_name_H-M   'P 1'
#
loop_
_entity.id
_entity.type
_entity.pdbx_description
1 polymer ?
#
loop_
_entity_poly.entity_id
_entity_poly.type
_entity_poly.pdbx_seq_one_letter_code
_entity_poly.pdbx_strand_id
1 'polypeptide(L)'
;MVANEAVQRDIGWPSFEAREAASKLTFHCRLMYMACERWSRRVFDYLMATCMRTKWIRRVYQLEKKFGFFQAPLAAENQRGRTKEIRQRIKEAEEGKWRQAQVNKPSLLLYRQQKDTIAPVPLYDNGLVSVLLFEARAWAVRTLVRKQAYDGELVSVVCRACGGADETIAHIVTECPQLSPSSSDTDLAAALGFADTGDVVDYAAVRRSKTRLEQCRKITLRRLREAS
;
A
#
# COMPACT_ATOMS: atom_id res chain seq x y z
N MET A 1 7.85 8.04 9.04
CA MET A 1 7.20 6.71 8.95
C MET A 1 6.35 6.69 7.68
N VAL A 2 6.40 5.60 6.90
CA VAL A 2 5.60 5.47 5.67
C VAL A 2 4.19 4.99 6.03
N ALA A 3 3.18 5.46 5.30
CA ALA A 3 1.79 5.08 5.54
C ALA A 3 1.51 3.64 5.10
N ASN A 4 0.79 2.87 5.93
CA ASN A 4 0.42 1.47 5.65
C ASN A 4 -0.31 1.29 4.32
N GLU A 5 -1.08 2.29 3.90
CA GLU A 5 -1.83 2.29 2.65
C GLU A 5 -0.91 2.31 1.42
N ALA A 6 0.25 2.95 1.51
CA ALA A 6 1.25 2.91 0.45
C ALA A 6 1.89 1.52 0.33
N VAL A 7 2.18 0.89 1.48
CA VAL A 7 2.73 -0.49 1.55
C VAL A 7 1.72 -1.48 0.96
N GLN A 8 0.48 -1.45 1.45
CA GLN A 8 -0.59 -2.34 1.00
C GLN A 8 -0.78 -2.26 -0.51
N ARG A 9 -0.78 -1.03 -1.04
CA ARG A 9 -0.98 -0.76 -2.46
C ARG A 9 0.13 -1.28 -3.36
N ASP A 10 1.39 -1.05 -3.00
CA ASP A 10 2.52 -1.35 -3.88
C ASP A 10 3.02 -2.79 -3.79
N ILE A 11 2.78 -3.44 -2.65
CA ILE A 11 2.97 -4.88 -2.52
C ILE A 11 1.77 -5.63 -3.12
N GLY A 12 0.60 -5.00 -3.23
CA GLY A 12 -0.61 -5.62 -3.77
C GLY A 12 -1.19 -6.68 -2.83
N TRP A 13 -0.94 -6.55 -1.53
CA TRP A 13 -1.31 -7.55 -0.55
C TRP A 13 -2.63 -7.21 0.13
N PRO A 14 -3.53 -8.19 0.32
CA PRO A 14 -4.68 -7.99 1.18
C PRO A 14 -4.22 -7.78 2.62
N SER A 15 -4.94 -6.94 3.35
CA SER A 15 -4.77 -6.74 4.78
C SER A 15 -4.94 -8.06 5.54
N PHE A 16 -4.37 -8.12 6.74
CA PHE A 16 -4.53 -9.29 7.60
C PHE A 16 -6.01 -9.66 7.78
N GLU A 17 -6.86 -8.67 8.00
CA GLU A 17 -8.29 -8.88 8.22
C GLU A 17 -9.01 -9.36 6.96
N ALA A 18 -8.66 -8.86 5.77
CA ALA A 18 -9.19 -9.39 4.51
C ALA A 18 -8.78 -10.84 4.27
N ARG A 19 -7.53 -11.22 4.61
CA ARG A 19 -7.08 -12.62 4.55
C ARG A 19 -7.83 -13.52 5.54
N GLU A 20 -8.00 -13.03 6.76
CA GLU A 20 -8.76 -13.73 7.80
C GLU A 20 -10.22 -13.93 7.35
N ALA A 21 -10.85 -12.89 6.83
CA ALA A 21 -12.20 -12.94 6.27
C ALA A 21 -12.29 -13.96 5.14
N ALA A 22 -11.39 -13.91 4.17
CA ALA A 22 -11.39 -14.84 3.05
C ALA A 22 -11.27 -16.28 3.54
N SER A 23 -10.37 -16.56 4.49
CA SER A 23 -10.21 -17.89 5.06
C SER A 23 -11.47 -18.37 5.81
N LYS A 24 -11.95 -17.57 6.77
CA LYS A 24 -13.07 -17.97 7.64
C LYS A 24 -14.40 -18.05 6.92
N LEU A 25 -14.71 -17.08 6.06
CA LEU A 25 -15.98 -17.05 5.33
C LEU A 25 -16.05 -18.11 4.24
N THR A 26 -14.94 -18.40 3.56
CA THR A 26 -14.92 -19.51 2.58
C THR A 26 -14.98 -20.87 3.28
N PHE A 27 -14.40 -21.01 4.47
CA PHE A 27 -14.58 -22.22 5.28
C PHE A 27 -16.03 -22.36 5.80
N HIS A 28 -16.65 -21.27 6.26
CA HIS A 28 -18.06 -21.25 6.63
C HIS A 28 -18.95 -21.68 5.45
N CYS A 29 -18.73 -21.11 4.26
CA CYS A 29 -19.41 -21.53 3.04
C CYS A 29 -19.16 -23.02 2.75
N ARG A 30 -17.93 -23.51 2.88
CA ARG A 30 -17.62 -24.93 2.67
C ARG A 30 -18.40 -25.85 3.62
N LEU A 31 -18.54 -25.48 4.89
CA LEU A 31 -19.33 -26.25 5.85
C LEU A 31 -20.80 -26.35 5.40
N MET A 32 -21.37 -25.28 4.84
CA MET A 32 -22.77 -25.28 4.38
C MET A 32 -23.06 -26.27 3.23
N TYR A 33 -22.08 -26.55 2.37
CA TYR A 33 -22.21 -27.49 1.24
C TYR A 33 -21.58 -28.86 1.51
N MET A 34 -21.03 -29.06 2.70
CA MET A 34 -20.38 -30.31 3.07
C MET A 34 -21.41 -31.40 3.37
N ALA A 35 -21.14 -32.64 2.93
CA ALA A 35 -21.97 -33.80 3.26
C ALA A 35 -22.09 -34.01 4.79
N CYS A 36 -23.28 -34.36 5.25
CA CYS A 36 -23.63 -34.52 6.67
C CYS A 36 -22.86 -35.62 7.40
N GLU A 37 -22.31 -36.60 6.68
CA GLU A 37 -21.51 -37.68 7.26
C GLU A 37 -20.17 -37.20 7.83
N ARG A 38 -19.65 -36.06 7.33
CA ARG A 38 -18.36 -35.54 7.76
C ARG A 38 -18.46 -34.94 9.15
N TRP A 39 -17.53 -35.30 10.04
CA TRP A 39 -17.48 -34.81 11.42
C TRP A 39 -17.54 -33.29 11.54
N SER A 40 -16.81 -32.56 10.69
CA SER A 40 -16.84 -31.10 10.70
C SER A 40 -18.21 -30.52 10.38
N ARG A 41 -18.98 -31.17 9.50
CA ARG A 41 -20.37 -30.80 9.21
C ARG A 41 -21.29 -31.12 10.39
N ARG A 42 -21.17 -32.33 10.97
CA ARG A 42 -21.97 -32.74 12.14
C ARG A 42 -21.79 -31.81 13.33
N VAL A 43 -20.54 -31.45 13.63
CA VAL A 43 -20.22 -30.50 14.69
C VAL A 43 -20.82 -29.14 14.36
N PHE A 44 -20.68 -28.66 13.12
CA PHE A 44 -21.28 -27.39 12.70
C PHE A 44 -22.81 -27.39 12.85
N ASP A 45 -23.51 -28.42 12.38
CA ASP A 45 -24.96 -28.56 12.53
C ASP A 45 -25.38 -28.57 14.01
N TYR A 46 -24.64 -29.30 14.86
CA TYR A 46 -24.87 -29.29 16.30
C TYR A 46 -24.69 -27.90 16.92
N LEU A 47 -23.62 -27.18 16.56
CA LEU A 47 -23.37 -25.82 17.04
C LEU A 47 -24.49 -24.85 16.64
N MET A 48 -25.01 -24.98 15.42
CA MET A 48 -26.11 -24.16 14.91
C MET A 48 -27.44 -24.52 15.59
N ALA A 49 -27.76 -25.80 15.75
CA ALA A 49 -28.99 -26.27 16.40
C ALA A 49 -29.05 -25.88 17.88
N THR A 50 -27.92 -25.93 18.59
CA THR A 50 -27.81 -25.55 20.00
C THR A 50 -27.61 -24.05 20.22
N CYS A 51 -27.54 -23.25 19.16
CA CYS A 51 -27.27 -21.81 19.22
C CYS A 51 -26.01 -21.43 20.01
N MET A 52 -25.01 -22.35 20.08
CA MET A 52 -23.78 -22.12 20.83
C MET A 52 -22.85 -21.17 20.07
N ARG A 53 -22.69 -19.95 20.58
CA ARG A 53 -21.83 -18.92 19.99
C ARG A 53 -20.35 -19.08 20.38
N THR A 54 -19.69 -20.06 19.75
CA THR A 54 -18.24 -20.23 19.88
C THR A 54 -17.48 -18.96 19.47
N LYS A 55 -16.22 -18.84 19.89
CA LYS A 55 -15.35 -17.72 19.47
C LYS A 55 -15.25 -17.63 17.93
N TRP A 56 -15.23 -18.77 17.25
CA TRP A 56 -15.18 -18.83 15.79
C TRP A 56 -16.48 -18.30 15.16
N ILE A 57 -17.65 -18.76 15.60
CA ILE A 57 -18.96 -18.29 15.08
C ILE A 57 -19.13 -16.79 15.30
N ARG A 58 -18.76 -16.29 16.50
CA ARG A 58 -18.78 -14.85 16.79
C ARG A 58 -17.90 -14.05 15.84
N ARG A 59 -16.70 -14.56 15.53
CA ARG A 59 -15.76 -13.88 14.62
C ARG A 59 -16.25 -13.93 13.18
N VAL A 60 -16.82 -15.05 12.72
CA VAL A 60 -17.46 -15.15 11.38
C VAL A 60 -18.56 -14.10 11.25
N TYR A 61 -19.47 -14.02 12.22
CA TYR A 61 -20.54 -13.02 12.22
C TYR A 61 -20.03 -11.57 12.16
N GLN A 62 -18.97 -11.25 12.93
CA GLN A 62 -18.33 -9.92 12.88
C GLN A 62 -17.76 -9.61 11.49
N LEU A 63 -17.13 -10.59 10.85
CA LEU A 63 -16.56 -10.44 9.51
C LEU A 63 -17.67 -10.29 8.47
N GLU A 64 -18.74 -11.09 8.54
CA GLU A 64 -19.91 -10.96 7.67
C GLU A 64 -20.52 -9.56 7.77
N LYS A 65 -20.68 -9.04 8.99
CA LYS A 65 -21.14 -7.66 9.22
C LYS A 65 -20.20 -6.63 8.59
N LYS A 66 -18.90 -6.74 8.86
CA LYS A 66 -17.89 -5.75 8.48
C LYS A 66 -17.65 -5.66 6.97
N PHE A 67 -17.87 -6.75 6.25
CA PHE A 67 -17.73 -6.85 4.80
C PHE A 67 -19.08 -6.81 4.07
N GLY A 68 -20.17 -6.44 4.76
CA GLY A 68 -21.46 -6.11 4.14
C GLY A 68 -22.27 -7.32 3.66
N PHE A 69 -21.98 -8.54 4.14
CA PHE A 69 -22.69 -9.75 3.70
C PHE A 69 -24.16 -9.81 4.15
N PHE A 70 -24.58 -8.99 5.12
CA PHE A 70 -25.98 -8.86 5.52
C PHE A 70 -26.79 -7.90 4.66
N GLN A 71 -26.13 -7.03 3.88
CA GLN A 71 -26.81 -6.03 3.06
C GLN A 71 -27.29 -6.61 1.73
N ALA A 72 -26.52 -7.55 1.17
CA ALA A 72 -26.85 -8.22 -0.07
C ALA A 72 -26.51 -9.71 0.06
N PRO A 73 -27.47 -10.63 -0.18
CA PRO A 73 -27.18 -12.06 -0.20
C PRO A 73 -26.21 -12.41 -1.33
N LEU A 74 -25.61 -13.60 -1.22
CA LEU A 74 -24.76 -14.14 -2.29
C LEU A 74 -25.64 -14.72 -3.40
N ALA A 75 -25.42 -14.28 -4.63
CA ALA A 75 -26.21 -14.69 -5.79
C ALA A 75 -25.89 -16.13 -6.24
N ALA A 76 -24.64 -16.58 -6.06
CA ALA A 76 -24.25 -17.90 -6.52
C ALA A 76 -24.94 -19.03 -5.72
N GLU A 77 -25.45 -20.03 -6.41
CA GLU A 77 -26.13 -21.18 -5.77
C GLU A 77 -25.18 -22.30 -5.37
N ASN A 78 -24.04 -22.43 -6.04
CA ASN A 78 -23.05 -23.47 -5.78
C ASN A 78 -21.88 -22.97 -4.90
N GLN A 79 -21.22 -23.90 -4.21
CA GLN A 79 -20.12 -23.60 -3.28
C GLN A 79 -18.98 -22.82 -3.96
N ARG A 80 -18.60 -23.21 -5.18
CA ARG A 80 -17.46 -22.61 -5.89
C ARG A 80 -17.76 -21.16 -6.29
N GLY A 81 -18.98 -20.90 -6.76
CA GLY A 81 -19.47 -19.56 -7.09
C GLY A 81 -19.54 -18.67 -5.86
N ARG A 82 -20.11 -19.15 -4.75
CA ARG A 82 -20.15 -18.40 -3.48
C ARG A 82 -18.77 -18.08 -2.95
N THR A 83 -17.83 -19.03 -3.05
CA THR A 83 -16.43 -18.80 -2.64
C THR A 83 -15.77 -17.68 -3.46
N LYS A 84 -16.04 -17.62 -4.77
CA LYS A 84 -15.55 -16.54 -5.63
C LYS A 84 -16.18 -15.20 -5.26
N GLU A 85 -17.50 -15.17 -5.07
CA GLU A 85 -18.25 -13.98 -4.71
C GLU A 85 -17.83 -13.42 -3.33
N ILE A 86 -17.60 -14.29 -2.34
CA ILE A 86 -17.04 -13.92 -1.04
C ILE A 86 -15.70 -13.20 -1.20
N ARG A 87 -14.77 -13.77 -1.98
CA ARG A 87 -13.45 -13.16 -2.20
C ARG A 87 -13.57 -11.82 -2.92
N GLN A 88 -14.46 -11.73 -3.92
CA GLN A 88 -14.68 -10.51 -4.68
C GLN A 88 -15.25 -9.40 -3.80
N ARG A 89 -16.26 -9.69 -2.98
CA ARG A 89 -16.85 -8.71 -2.06
C ARG A 89 -15.88 -8.23 -0.99
N ILE A 90 -15.05 -9.14 -0.46
CA ILE A 90 -13.96 -8.77 0.46
C ILE A 90 -12.98 -7.81 -0.22
N LYS A 91 -12.58 -8.11 -1.47
CA LYS A 91 -11.67 -7.26 -2.25
C LYS A 91 -12.26 -5.88 -2.48
N GLU A 92 -13.51 -5.78 -2.93
CA GLU A 92 -14.20 -4.50 -3.16
C GLU A 92 -14.32 -3.66 -1.88
N ALA A 93 -14.74 -4.28 -0.78
CA ALA A 93 -14.85 -3.61 0.50
C ALA A 93 -13.48 -3.15 1.05
N GLU A 94 -12.42 -3.93 0.80
CA GLU A 94 -11.05 -3.55 1.14
C GLU A 94 -10.55 -2.38 0.29
N GLU A 95 -10.74 -2.43 -1.03
CA GLU A 95 -10.39 -1.35 -1.95
C GLU A 95 -11.14 -0.05 -1.62
N GLY A 96 -12.40 -0.13 -1.22
CA GLY A 96 -13.19 1.01 -0.77
C GLY A 96 -12.63 1.64 0.52
N LYS A 97 -12.36 0.81 1.54
CA LYS A 97 -11.76 1.27 2.80
C LYS A 97 -10.37 1.87 2.58
N TRP A 98 -9.57 1.22 1.74
CA TRP A 98 -8.24 1.70 1.38
C TRP A 98 -8.31 3.07 0.69
N ARG A 99 -9.20 3.27 -0.29
CA ARG A 99 -9.42 4.58 -0.93
C ARG A 99 -9.82 5.66 0.08
N GLN A 100 -10.75 5.35 0.99
CA GLN A 100 -11.17 6.30 2.04
C GLN A 100 -10.03 6.66 3.00
N ALA A 101 -9.21 5.68 3.41
CA ALA A 101 -8.08 5.90 4.31
C ALA A 101 -7.01 6.83 3.71
N GLN A 102 -6.88 6.87 2.38
CA GLN A 102 -5.96 7.77 1.69
C GLN A 102 -6.44 9.23 1.65
N VAL A 103 -7.75 9.49 1.63
CA VAL A 103 -8.30 10.85 1.49
C VAL A 103 -7.82 11.78 2.60
N ASN A 104 -7.69 11.26 3.82
CA ASN A 104 -7.29 12.03 5.00
C ASN A 104 -5.77 12.22 5.12
N LYS A 105 -4.96 11.74 4.16
CA LYS A 105 -3.50 11.73 4.24
C LYS A 105 -2.89 12.60 3.13
N PRO A 106 -2.46 13.85 3.41
CA PRO A 106 -1.91 14.74 2.39
C PRO A 106 -0.62 14.20 1.77
N SER A 107 0.18 13.45 2.55
CA SER A 107 1.38 12.78 2.04
C SER A 107 1.10 11.68 1.01
N LEU A 108 -0.16 11.28 0.78
CA LEU A 108 -0.52 10.31 -0.23
C LEU A 108 -1.22 10.94 -1.44
N LEU A 109 -1.22 12.27 -1.56
CA LEU A 109 -1.93 12.98 -2.64
C LEU A 109 -1.45 12.54 -4.02
N LEU A 110 -0.13 12.58 -4.27
CA LEU A 110 0.45 12.10 -5.53
C LEU A 110 0.16 10.61 -5.74
N TYR A 111 0.28 9.81 -4.68
CA TYR A 111 -0.09 8.39 -4.73
C TYR A 111 -1.52 8.23 -5.26
N ARG A 112 -2.51 8.84 -4.60
CA ARG A 112 -3.93 8.71 -4.92
C ARG A 112 -4.25 9.15 -6.35
N GLN A 113 -3.64 10.23 -6.84
CA GLN A 113 -3.87 10.72 -8.20
C GLN A 113 -3.38 9.75 -9.27
N GLN A 114 -2.30 9.02 -9.00
CA GLN A 114 -1.54 8.29 -10.01
C GLN A 114 -1.83 6.78 -10.07
N LYS A 115 -2.68 6.23 -9.18
CA LYS A 115 -3.00 4.79 -9.21
C LYS A 115 -4.34 4.49 -8.52
N ASP A 116 -5.16 3.66 -9.12
CA ASP A 116 -6.52 3.46 -8.57
C ASP A 116 -6.73 2.09 -7.91
N THR A 117 -5.75 1.21 -8.02
CA THR A 117 -5.87 -0.20 -7.62
C THR A 117 -4.75 -0.65 -6.68
N ILE A 118 -5.05 -1.65 -5.85
CA ILE A 118 -4.08 -2.37 -5.02
C ILE A 118 -3.44 -3.45 -5.91
N ALA A 119 -2.24 -3.19 -6.40
CA ALA A 119 -1.55 -4.05 -7.36
C ALA A 119 -0.03 -4.01 -7.15
N PRO A 120 0.65 -5.18 -7.27
CA PRO A 120 2.09 -5.26 -7.09
C PRO A 120 2.82 -4.42 -8.14
N VAL A 121 3.88 -3.75 -7.72
CA VAL A 121 4.71 -2.88 -8.58
C VAL A 121 6.10 -3.51 -8.76
N PRO A 122 6.53 -3.83 -9.98
CA PRO A 122 7.81 -4.49 -10.25
C PRO A 122 9.00 -3.51 -10.26
N LEU A 123 9.03 -2.56 -9.32
CA LEU A 123 10.09 -1.54 -9.21
C LEU A 123 11.07 -1.78 -8.07
N TYR A 124 10.81 -2.78 -7.23
CA TYR A 124 11.53 -2.98 -5.98
C TYR A 124 12.37 -4.27 -6.00
N ASP A 125 13.63 -4.16 -5.61
CA ASP A 125 14.61 -5.24 -5.49
C ASP A 125 15.03 -5.50 -4.02
N ASN A 126 14.26 -4.98 -3.05
CA ASN A 126 14.54 -5.00 -1.61
C ASN A 126 15.88 -4.35 -1.17
N GLY A 127 16.59 -3.66 -2.08
CA GLY A 127 17.77 -2.88 -1.75
C GLY A 127 17.44 -1.51 -1.13
N LEU A 128 18.45 -0.87 -0.54
CA LEU A 128 18.33 0.49 0.03
C LEU A 128 17.73 1.48 -0.97
N VAL A 129 18.14 1.40 -2.22
CA VAL A 129 17.70 2.31 -3.28
C VAL A 129 16.21 2.11 -3.60
N SER A 130 15.71 0.87 -3.52
CA SER A 130 14.29 0.57 -3.63
C SER A 130 13.48 1.06 -2.43
N VAL A 131 14.05 1.05 -1.23
CA VAL A 131 13.45 1.69 -0.05
C VAL A 131 13.34 3.20 -0.24
N LEU A 132 14.40 3.84 -0.73
CA LEU A 132 14.38 5.29 -1.01
C LEU A 132 13.35 5.64 -2.11
N LEU A 133 13.25 4.83 -3.16
CA LEU A 133 12.23 5.01 -4.20
C LEU A 133 10.82 4.85 -3.62
N PHE A 134 10.59 3.83 -2.79
CA PHE A 134 9.30 3.62 -2.14
C PHE A 134 8.93 4.79 -1.23
N GLU A 135 9.88 5.28 -0.42
CA GLU A 135 9.70 6.50 0.36
C GLU A 135 9.40 7.70 -0.54
N ALA A 136 10.07 7.84 -1.68
CA ALA A 136 9.94 9.00 -2.57
C ALA A 136 8.57 9.03 -3.23
N ARG A 137 8.15 7.87 -3.74
CA ARG A 137 6.79 7.67 -4.22
C ARG A 137 5.83 8.08 -3.09
N ALA A 138 6.00 7.56 -1.87
CA ALA A 138 5.04 7.70 -0.78
C ALA A 138 5.15 9.05 -0.06
N TRP A 139 5.88 10.00 -0.67
CA TRP A 139 6.16 11.32 -0.16
C TRP A 139 6.77 11.33 1.25
N ALA A 140 7.42 10.24 1.63
CA ALA A 140 7.94 9.93 2.95
C ALA A 140 9.47 10.01 3.06
N VAL A 141 10.17 10.38 1.97
CA VAL A 141 11.63 10.64 2.01
C VAL A 141 11.90 11.73 3.02
N ARG A 142 12.95 11.53 3.82
CA ARG A 142 13.40 12.47 4.84
C ARG A 142 14.14 13.66 4.21
N THR A 143 13.44 14.44 3.40
CA THR A 143 13.96 15.71 2.89
C THR A 143 13.96 16.77 3.99
N LEU A 144 14.75 17.83 3.84
CA LEU A 144 14.76 18.93 4.83
C LEU A 144 13.41 19.63 4.95
N VAL A 145 12.71 19.89 3.84
CA VAL A 145 11.35 20.47 3.87
C VAL A 145 10.41 19.59 4.69
N ARG A 146 10.47 18.27 4.50
CA ARG A 146 9.66 17.34 5.32
C ARG A 146 10.10 17.35 6.78
N LYS A 147 11.40 17.46 7.05
CA LYS A 147 11.96 17.47 8.41
C LYS A 147 11.51 18.71 9.19
N GLN A 148 11.43 19.88 8.53
CA GLN A 148 10.99 21.14 9.13
C GLN A 148 9.63 21.02 9.83
N ALA A 149 8.71 20.22 9.27
CA ALA A 149 7.39 20.01 9.87
C ALA A 149 7.42 19.30 11.25
N TYR A 150 8.55 18.71 11.64
CA TYR A 150 8.70 17.95 12.89
C TYR A 150 9.90 18.41 13.74
N ASP A 151 10.74 19.30 13.22
CA ASP A 151 11.98 19.74 13.85
C ASP A 151 12.04 21.27 13.82
N GLY A 152 11.68 21.88 14.95
CA GLY A 152 11.65 23.34 15.11
C GLY A 152 13.04 23.98 15.19
N GLU A 153 14.10 23.19 15.35
CA GLU A 153 15.49 23.67 15.40
C GLU A 153 16.13 23.70 14.01
N LEU A 154 15.41 23.27 12.97
CA LEU A 154 15.94 23.23 11.62
C LEU A 154 16.11 24.65 11.04
N VAL A 155 17.35 25.10 10.97
CA VAL A 155 17.72 26.46 10.53
C VAL A 155 17.48 26.68 9.03
N SER A 156 17.59 25.64 8.19
CA SER A 156 17.47 25.78 6.74
C SER A 156 16.90 24.52 6.09
N VAL A 157 16.05 24.73 5.08
CA VAL A 157 15.49 23.68 4.23
C VAL A 157 16.19 23.54 2.88
N VAL A 158 17.24 24.34 2.65
CA VAL A 158 17.95 24.38 1.38
C VAL A 158 18.67 23.05 1.12
N CYS A 159 18.59 22.58 -0.12
CA CYS A 159 19.16 21.33 -0.58
C CYS A 159 20.64 21.21 -0.23
N ARG A 160 20.99 20.10 0.42
CA ARG A 160 22.37 19.81 0.80
C ARG A 160 23.28 19.48 -0.37
N ALA A 161 22.75 19.16 -1.54
CA ALA A 161 23.57 18.90 -2.71
C ALA A 161 23.95 20.21 -3.42
N CYS A 162 22.97 21.06 -3.75
CA CYS A 162 23.19 22.25 -4.56
C CYS A 162 23.31 23.57 -3.78
N GLY A 163 22.76 23.65 -2.57
CA GLY A 163 22.76 24.89 -1.78
C GLY A 163 21.89 26.02 -2.35
N GLY A 164 21.12 25.78 -3.43
CA GLY A 164 20.41 26.84 -4.16
C GLY A 164 18.88 26.84 -4.03
N ALA A 165 18.25 25.68 -3.87
CA ALA A 165 16.80 25.53 -3.78
C ALA A 165 16.39 24.64 -2.61
N ASP A 166 15.12 24.67 -2.22
CA ASP A 166 14.60 23.85 -1.13
C ASP A 166 14.72 22.35 -1.42
N GLU A 167 15.09 21.58 -0.39
CA GLU A 167 15.20 20.13 -0.47
C GLU A 167 13.80 19.48 -0.48
N THR A 168 13.18 19.45 -1.65
CA THR A 168 11.93 18.72 -1.92
C THR A 168 12.20 17.42 -2.67
N ILE A 169 11.20 16.54 -2.73
CA ILE A 169 11.30 15.30 -3.51
C ILE A 169 11.41 15.63 -5.00
N ALA A 170 10.62 16.60 -5.49
CA ALA A 170 10.74 17.13 -6.85
C ALA A 170 12.17 17.61 -7.11
N HIS A 171 12.72 18.43 -6.23
CA HIS A 171 14.08 18.93 -6.40
C HIS A 171 15.11 17.81 -6.53
N ILE A 172 15.11 16.83 -5.61
CA ILE A 172 16.07 15.72 -5.63
C ILE A 172 15.90 14.88 -6.90
N VAL A 173 14.67 14.55 -7.28
CA VAL A 173 14.38 13.61 -8.36
C VAL A 173 14.54 14.27 -9.73
N THR A 174 14.06 15.50 -9.92
CA THR A 174 13.91 16.13 -11.24
C THR A 174 14.68 17.44 -11.46
N GLU A 175 15.21 18.12 -10.44
CA GLU A 175 15.74 19.50 -10.66
C GLU A 175 17.19 19.71 -10.21
N CYS A 176 17.68 18.94 -9.23
CA CYS A 176 18.96 19.21 -8.59
C CYS A 176 20.13 19.08 -9.59
N PRO A 177 20.89 20.17 -9.85
CA PRO A 177 21.96 20.16 -10.85
C PRO A 177 23.22 19.42 -10.36
N GLN A 178 23.39 19.29 -9.04
CA GLN A 178 24.54 18.62 -8.43
C GLN A 178 24.36 17.11 -8.27
N LEU A 179 23.20 16.56 -8.67
CA LEU A 179 22.93 15.13 -8.69
C LEU A 179 23.05 14.60 -10.12
N SER A 180 23.66 13.43 -10.26
CA SER A 180 23.92 12.79 -11.55
C SER A 180 23.25 11.40 -11.59
N PRO A 181 22.65 11.00 -12.73
CA PRO A 181 22.55 11.73 -14.00
C PRO A 181 21.58 12.92 -13.90
N SER A 182 21.70 13.88 -14.83
CA SER A 182 20.69 14.92 -14.98
C SER A 182 19.34 14.28 -15.23
N SER A 183 18.30 14.88 -14.66
CA SER A 183 16.94 14.53 -15.03
C SER A 183 16.73 14.81 -16.52
N SER A 184 16.01 13.91 -17.18
CA SER A 184 15.32 14.24 -18.43
C SER A 184 14.15 15.17 -18.12
N ASP A 185 13.56 15.86 -19.10
CA ASP A 185 12.32 16.68 -18.99
C ASP A 185 11.08 15.82 -18.66
N THR A 186 11.22 14.89 -17.74
CA THR A 186 10.23 13.88 -17.36
C THR A 186 9.50 14.36 -16.12
N ASP A 187 8.17 14.26 -16.15
CA ASP A 187 7.34 14.57 -15.00
C ASP A 187 7.74 13.75 -13.76
N LEU A 188 7.53 14.32 -12.58
CA LEU A 188 7.85 13.68 -11.30
C LEU A 188 7.13 12.34 -11.15
N ALA A 189 5.89 12.22 -11.61
CA ALA A 189 5.15 10.96 -11.50
C ALA A 189 5.82 9.86 -12.33
N ALA A 190 6.15 10.16 -13.58
CA ALA A 190 6.88 9.24 -14.47
C ALA A 190 8.29 8.90 -13.93
N ALA A 191 9.02 9.89 -13.40
CA ALA A 191 10.33 9.69 -12.77
C ALA A 191 10.26 8.76 -11.53
N LEU A 192 9.12 8.77 -10.82
CA LEU A 192 8.84 7.89 -9.69
C LEU A 192 8.26 6.53 -10.12
N GLY A 193 8.05 6.30 -11.42
CA GLY A 193 7.54 5.05 -11.98
C GLY A 193 6.03 4.88 -11.80
N PHE A 194 5.28 5.98 -11.73
CA PHE A 194 3.85 5.94 -12.03
C PHE A 194 3.70 5.93 -13.56
N ALA A 195 2.95 4.96 -14.07
CA ALA A 195 2.52 4.96 -15.46
C ALA A 195 1.09 5.50 -15.49
N ASP A 196 0.80 6.39 -16.44
CA ASP A 196 -0.59 6.70 -16.77
C ASP A 196 -1.31 5.41 -17.18
N THR A 197 -2.62 5.35 -16.96
CA THR A 197 -3.44 4.18 -17.28
C THR A 197 -3.29 3.79 -18.75
N GLY A 198 -2.43 2.81 -19.03
CA GLY A 198 -2.15 2.29 -20.37
C GLY A 198 -0.69 2.39 -20.81
N ASP A 199 0.14 3.20 -20.14
CA ASP A 199 1.53 3.43 -20.52
C ASP A 199 2.51 2.43 -19.90
N VAL A 200 3.61 2.19 -20.62
CA VAL A 200 4.72 1.39 -20.14
C VAL A 200 5.57 2.23 -19.19
N VAL A 201 5.84 1.69 -17.99
CA VAL A 201 6.72 2.36 -17.02
C VAL A 201 8.09 2.64 -17.63
N ASP A 202 8.54 3.90 -17.59
CA ASP A 202 9.91 4.26 -17.98
C ASP A 202 10.92 3.82 -16.90
N TYR A 203 11.38 2.58 -17.02
CA TYR A 203 12.39 2.00 -16.14
C TYR A 203 13.73 2.75 -16.18
N ALA A 204 14.05 3.46 -17.27
CA ALA A 204 15.27 4.25 -17.34
C ALA A 204 15.14 5.51 -16.48
N ALA A 205 14.00 6.21 -16.52
CA ALA A 205 13.71 7.33 -15.62
C ALA A 205 13.72 6.87 -14.15
N VAL A 206 13.07 5.76 -13.83
CA VAL A 206 13.09 5.21 -12.46
C VAL A 206 14.50 4.92 -11.99
N ARG A 207 15.36 4.36 -12.86
CA ARG A 207 16.76 4.08 -12.52
C ARG A 207 17.55 5.36 -12.25
N ARG A 208 17.34 6.42 -13.04
CA ARG A 208 17.93 7.75 -12.79
C ARG A 208 17.51 8.30 -11.42
N SER A 209 16.21 8.28 -11.13
CA SER A 209 15.64 8.72 -9.85
C SER A 209 16.23 7.97 -8.66
N LYS A 210 16.33 6.64 -8.78
CA LYS A 210 16.98 5.75 -7.82
C LYS A 210 18.42 6.19 -7.50
N THR A 211 19.24 6.43 -8.53
CA THR A 211 20.63 6.89 -8.37
C THR A 211 20.72 8.26 -7.69
N ARG A 212 19.87 9.21 -8.10
CA ARG A 212 19.84 10.57 -7.53
C ARG A 212 19.44 10.56 -6.04
N LEU A 213 18.43 9.78 -5.68
CA LEU A 213 18.01 9.60 -4.28
C LEU A 213 19.14 9.02 -3.42
N GLU A 214 19.86 8.03 -3.94
CA GLU A 214 20.99 7.42 -3.24
C GLU A 214 22.14 8.41 -3.03
N GLN A 215 22.48 9.21 -4.05
CA GLN A 215 23.49 10.26 -3.94
C GLN A 215 23.10 11.32 -2.90
N CYS A 216 21.87 11.82 -2.94
CA CYS A 216 21.37 12.79 -1.96
C CYS A 216 21.45 12.23 -0.54
N ARG A 217 21.13 10.94 -0.36
CA ARG A 217 21.25 10.26 0.93
C ARG A 217 22.70 10.18 1.40
N LYS A 218 23.64 9.85 0.52
CA LYS A 218 25.07 9.79 0.82
C LYS A 218 25.63 11.16 1.22
N ILE A 219 25.27 12.23 0.51
CA ILE A 219 25.66 13.61 0.83
C ILE A 219 25.13 14.00 2.21
N THR A 220 23.85 13.72 2.49
CA THR A 220 23.25 13.96 3.80
C THR A 220 24.01 13.28 4.92
N LEU A 221 24.36 11.99 4.76
CA LEU A 221 25.09 11.24 5.79
C LEU A 221 26.51 11.78 6.01
N ARG A 222 27.20 12.24 4.96
CA ARG A 222 28.53 12.86 5.09
C ARG A 222 28.46 14.15 5.91
N ARG A 223 27.55 15.06 5.56
CA ARG A 223 27.37 16.34 6.28
C ARG A 223 26.98 16.15 7.75
N LEU A 224 26.17 15.13 8.06
CA LEU A 224 25.83 14.84 9.46
C LEU A 224 27.04 14.36 10.27
N ARG A 225 27.97 13.62 9.65
CA ARG A 225 29.21 13.19 10.31
C ARG A 225 30.19 14.34 10.50
N GLU A 226 30.22 15.31 9.59
CA GLU A 226 31.07 16.51 9.70
C GLU A 226 30.57 17.50 10.77
N ALA A 227 29.30 17.41 11.16
CA ALA A 227 28.66 18.28 12.15
C ALA A 227 28.57 17.67 13.56
N SER A 228 29.02 16.42 13.76
CA SER A 228 29.07 15.72 15.06
C SER A 228 30.50 15.70 15.59
#